data_AF-N6UBH6-F1
#
_entry.id   AF-N6UBH6-F1
#
_cell.length_a   1.000
_cell.length_b   1.000
_cell.length_c   1.000
_cell.angle_alpha   90.00
_cell.angle_beta   90.00
_cell.angle_gamma   90.00
#
_symmetry.space_group_name_H-M   'P 1'
#
loop_
_entity.id
_entity.type
_entity.pdbx_description
1 polymer ?
#
loop_
_entity_poly.entity_id
_entity_poly.type
_entity_poly.pdbx_seq_one_letter_code
_entity_poly.pdbx_strand_id
1 'polypeptide(L)'
;MVMDCVFKHHVYLCVVSTAMLAGLSLITSHTKAYAQQNCPMVDNSRGDVVDEPIVCDGRSGGKGMLNTSRGGSGNEIKMEIKMDMHPSAEAAVTVTGSGTNIIATKKLMVTVTKWSGKNLPVIKVDKGGKLILDGGVEVDVTGAGVTGMKKVIEVNGGETLMLMGESKITIKGDGSGGNGKVVGVQMGSMEKLVMMRNVTFEGVTEGININGSKEGVMVMGLGMGLEKTTMTVKNSGSVGIKVEDTGTIDATVMRLKIVGSGTGSGSKGVEFKGTGKGGRWC
;
A
#
# COMPACT_ATOMS: atom_id res chain seq x y z
N MET A 1 75.35 -16.90 -18.50
CA MET A 1 74.17 -17.77 -18.35
C MET A 1 73.00 -16.88 -17.98
N VAL A 2 72.16 -16.57 -18.96
CA VAL A 2 70.95 -15.75 -18.79
C VAL A 2 69.85 -16.69 -18.32
N MET A 3 69.24 -16.40 -17.18
CA MET A 3 68.20 -17.24 -16.59
C MET A 3 66.85 -16.61 -16.89
N ASP A 4 66.21 -17.09 -17.95
CA ASP A 4 64.84 -16.76 -18.31
C ASP A 4 63.87 -17.27 -17.24
N CYS A 5 63.13 -16.36 -16.60
CA CYS A 5 61.95 -16.69 -15.80
C CYS A 5 60.68 -16.35 -16.59
N VAL A 6 60.13 -17.37 -17.25
CA VAL A 6 58.80 -17.36 -17.87
C VAL A 6 57.76 -17.29 -16.75
N PHE A 7 57.15 -16.13 -16.54
CA PHE A 7 56.01 -16.01 -15.62
C PHE A 7 54.78 -16.71 -16.20
N LYS A 8 54.56 -17.91 -15.70
CA LYS A 8 53.41 -18.80 -15.85
C LYS A 8 52.08 -18.03 -15.64
N HIS A 9 51.29 -17.94 -16.71
CA HIS A 9 49.95 -17.34 -16.77
C HIS A 9 48.87 -18.23 -16.10
N HIS A 10 49.06 -18.67 -14.86
CA HIS A 10 48.14 -19.65 -14.27
C HIS A 10 48.00 -19.64 -12.74
N VAL A 11 47.94 -18.45 -12.10
CA VAL A 11 47.60 -18.38 -10.66
C VAL A 11 46.77 -17.14 -10.30
N TYR A 12 45.84 -16.70 -11.17
CA TYR A 12 44.89 -15.63 -10.80
C TYR A 12 43.42 -15.96 -11.10
N LEU A 13 43.12 -17.17 -11.59
CA LEU A 13 41.76 -17.58 -11.91
C LEU A 13 41.03 -18.33 -10.76
N CYS A 14 41.75 -18.73 -9.71
CA CYS A 14 41.14 -19.45 -8.57
C CYS A 14 40.63 -18.52 -7.45
N VAL A 15 41.16 -17.31 -7.29
CA VAL A 15 40.74 -16.41 -6.19
C VAL A 15 39.53 -15.54 -6.58
N VAL A 16 39.26 -15.37 -7.88
CA VAL A 16 38.13 -14.56 -8.35
C VAL A 16 36.81 -15.36 -8.38
N SER A 17 36.87 -16.69 -8.43
CA SER A 17 35.67 -17.54 -8.54
C SER A 17 34.92 -17.75 -7.21
N THR A 18 35.61 -17.70 -6.07
CA THR A 18 34.97 -17.85 -4.75
C THR A 18 34.28 -16.59 -4.24
N ALA A 19 34.67 -15.41 -4.72
CA ALA A 19 34.00 -14.15 -4.35
C ALA A 19 32.68 -13.93 -5.11
N MET A 20 32.56 -14.45 -6.35
CA MET A 20 31.34 -14.24 -7.15
C MET A 20 30.19 -15.19 -6.79
N LEU A 21 30.45 -16.34 -6.15
CA LEU A 21 29.37 -17.27 -5.77
C LEU A 21 28.62 -16.87 -4.48
N ALA A 22 29.19 -15.99 -3.64
CA ALA A 22 28.49 -15.44 -2.48
C ALA A 22 27.56 -14.25 -2.84
N GLY A 23 27.74 -13.63 -4.00
CA GLY A 23 26.94 -12.49 -4.46
C GLY A 23 25.57 -12.88 -5.05
N LEU A 24 25.37 -14.15 -5.43
CA LEU A 24 24.13 -14.61 -6.05
C LEU A 24 23.16 -15.31 -5.09
N SER A 25 23.57 -15.59 -3.85
CA SER A 25 22.68 -16.23 -2.86
C SER A 25 21.67 -15.25 -2.23
N LEU A 26 21.84 -13.93 -2.45
CA LEU A 26 21.02 -12.89 -1.83
C LEU A 26 19.69 -12.59 -2.55
N ILE A 27 19.39 -13.18 -3.71
CA ILE A 27 18.17 -12.85 -4.48
C ILE A 27 17.23 -14.05 -4.67
N THR A 28 17.67 -15.30 -4.45
CA THR A 28 16.80 -16.48 -4.61
C THR A 28 16.95 -17.51 -3.50
N SER A 29 17.16 -17.06 -2.26
CA SER A 29 16.71 -17.84 -1.11
C SER A 29 15.22 -18.05 -1.28
N HIS A 30 14.88 -19.23 -1.80
CA HIS A 30 13.54 -19.78 -1.82
C HIS A 30 12.98 -19.72 -0.40
N THR A 31 12.34 -18.61 -0.06
CA THR A 31 11.48 -18.51 1.12
C THR A 31 10.20 -19.28 0.81
N LYS A 32 10.31 -20.61 0.70
CA LYS A 32 9.27 -21.51 1.22
C LYS A 32 9.37 -21.50 2.74
N ALA A 33 9.25 -20.30 3.33
CA ALA A 33 8.99 -20.18 4.74
C ALA A 33 7.50 -20.46 4.89
N TYR A 34 7.17 -21.65 5.39
CA TYR A 34 5.88 -21.93 5.99
C TYR A 34 5.62 -20.84 7.04
N ALA A 35 4.82 -19.83 6.69
CA ALA A 35 4.37 -18.82 7.62
C ALA A 35 3.23 -19.43 8.45
N GLN A 36 3.50 -19.64 9.74
CA GLN A 36 2.50 -20.01 10.74
C GLN A 36 1.41 -18.93 10.77
N GLN A 37 0.17 -19.35 10.50
CA GLN A 37 -0.95 -18.49 10.09
C GLN A 37 -1.66 -17.84 11.27
N ASN A 38 -1.54 -16.52 11.39
CA ASN A 38 -2.26 -15.71 12.39
C ASN A 38 -3.22 -14.67 11.79
N CYS A 39 -3.31 -14.64 10.46
CA CYS A 39 -4.51 -14.20 9.74
C CYS A 39 -5.19 -15.46 9.22
N PRO A 40 -6.53 -15.51 9.15
CA PRO A 40 -7.20 -16.64 8.50
C PRO A 40 -6.56 -16.82 7.12
N MET A 41 -6.02 -18.02 6.86
CA MET A 41 -5.86 -18.45 5.47
C MET A 41 -7.24 -18.24 4.87
N VAL A 42 -7.33 -17.42 3.84
CA VAL A 42 -8.60 -17.22 3.16
C VAL A 42 -8.92 -18.55 2.51
N ASP A 43 -9.68 -19.37 3.23
CA ASP A 43 -9.97 -20.72 2.80
C ASP A 43 -11.07 -20.68 1.76
N ASN A 44 -10.62 -20.72 0.52
CA ASN A 44 -11.48 -20.64 -0.62
C ASN A 44 -12.09 -22.01 -0.94
N SER A 45 -13.00 -22.44 -0.08
CA SER A 45 -13.71 -23.71 -0.23
C SER A 45 -14.91 -23.64 -1.18
N ARG A 46 -15.27 -22.46 -1.73
CA ARG A 46 -16.52 -22.25 -2.51
C ARG A 46 -16.41 -21.49 -3.86
N GLY A 47 -15.21 -21.16 -4.32
CA GLY A 47 -14.98 -20.55 -5.65
C GLY A 47 -14.19 -19.25 -5.52
N ASP A 48 -13.35 -18.93 -6.51
CA ASP A 48 -12.22 -17.96 -6.52
C ASP A 48 -12.37 -16.55 -5.89
N VAL A 49 -13.49 -16.21 -5.24
CA VAL A 49 -13.84 -14.91 -4.65
C VAL A 49 -14.21 -15.02 -3.16
N VAL A 50 -13.68 -14.11 -2.34
CA VAL A 50 -14.00 -13.94 -0.90
C VAL A 50 -15.17 -12.98 -0.73
N ASP A 51 -16.20 -13.37 0.00
CA ASP A 51 -17.43 -12.57 0.22
C ASP A 51 -17.60 -12.05 1.65
N GLU A 52 -16.64 -12.32 2.54
CA GLU A 52 -16.63 -11.88 3.93
C GLU A 52 -15.46 -10.92 4.26
N PRO A 53 -15.68 -9.93 5.15
CA PRO A 53 -14.61 -9.07 5.67
C PRO A 53 -13.50 -9.86 6.35
N ILE A 54 -12.26 -9.46 6.10
CA ILE A 54 -11.08 -10.04 6.74
C ILE A 54 -10.65 -9.14 7.90
N VAL A 55 -10.52 -9.72 9.09
CA VAL A 55 -9.95 -9.05 10.27
C VAL A 55 -8.76 -9.85 10.77
N CYS A 56 -7.60 -9.19 10.83
CA CYS A 56 -6.42 -9.71 11.47
C CYS A 56 -6.10 -8.86 12.68
N ASP A 57 -6.21 -9.43 13.88
CA ASP A 57 -6.11 -8.69 15.14
C ASP A 57 -4.93 -9.11 16.03
N GLY A 58 -4.10 -10.05 15.56
CA GLY A 58 -2.88 -10.45 16.25
C GLY A 58 -3.09 -11.27 17.52
N ARG A 59 -4.32 -11.69 17.85
CA ARG A 59 -4.61 -12.46 19.07
C ARG A 59 -3.86 -13.80 19.17
N SER A 60 -3.34 -14.30 18.04
CA SER A 60 -2.53 -15.52 17.99
C SER A 60 -1.00 -15.28 17.97
N GLY A 61 -0.54 -14.03 18.10
CA GLY A 61 0.87 -13.69 18.41
C GLY A 61 1.89 -13.85 17.27
N GLY A 62 1.58 -13.47 16.03
CA GLY A 62 2.51 -13.74 14.92
C GLY A 62 2.16 -13.09 13.58
N LYS A 63 3.12 -13.19 12.65
CA LYS A 63 3.05 -12.60 11.30
C LYS A 63 2.11 -13.42 10.42
N GLY A 64 1.13 -12.76 9.79
CA GLY A 64 0.17 -13.39 8.88
C GLY A 64 0.57 -13.20 7.41
N MET A 65 0.15 -14.13 6.56
CA MET A 65 0.29 -14.00 5.11
C MET A 65 -1.10 -14.15 4.50
N LEU A 66 -1.56 -13.15 3.75
CA LEU A 66 -2.77 -13.27 2.95
C LEU A 66 -2.41 -14.02 1.68
N ASN A 67 -2.84 -15.28 1.61
CA ASN A 67 -2.66 -16.14 0.45
C ASN A 67 -3.85 -17.10 0.34
N THR A 68 -4.14 -17.55 -0.88
CA THR A 68 -5.23 -18.51 -1.17
C THR A 68 -4.75 -19.95 -1.00
N SER A 69 -5.52 -20.81 -0.33
CA SER A 69 -5.08 -22.12 0.18
C SER A 69 -4.67 -23.20 -0.81
N ARG A 70 -5.00 -23.09 -2.10
CA ARG A 70 -4.86 -24.22 -3.02
C ARG A 70 -4.40 -23.73 -4.37
N GLY A 71 -3.23 -24.20 -4.80
CA GLY A 71 -2.84 -24.63 -6.16
C GLY A 71 -3.32 -23.84 -7.39
N GLY A 72 -3.95 -22.68 -7.23
CA GLY A 72 -4.51 -21.88 -8.29
C GLY A 72 -3.39 -21.09 -8.89
N SER A 73 -3.16 -21.33 -10.18
CA SER A 73 -2.29 -20.58 -11.09
C SER A 73 -2.60 -19.07 -11.16
N GLY A 74 -3.52 -18.56 -10.34
CA GLY A 74 -3.93 -17.17 -10.29
C GLY A 74 -2.96 -16.31 -9.47
N ASN A 75 -2.60 -15.16 -10.05
CA ASN A 75 -1.75 -14.13 -9.43
C ASN A 75 -2.56 -13.11 -8.59
N GLU A 76 -3.82 -13.43 -8.26
CA GLU A 76 -4.80 -12.50 -7.69
C GLU A 76 -5.53 -13.11 -6.48
N ILE A 77 -5.92 -12.27 -5.53
CA ILE A 77 -6.86 -12.55 -4.44
C ILE A 77 -8.07 -11.65 -4.69
N LYS A 78 -9.23 -12.24 -5.03
CA LYS A 78 -10.45 -11.46 -5.32
C LYS A 78 -11.37 -11.46 -4.11
N MET A 79 -11.80 -10.28 -3.71
CA MET A 79 -12.78 -10.07 -2.65
C MET A 79 -13.95 -9.27 -3.22
N GLU A 80 -15.17 -9.76 -3.05
CA GLU A 80 -16.40 -9.08 -3.46
C GLU A 80 -17.35 -9.05 -2.27
N ILE A 81 -17.35 -7.94 -1.53
CA ILE A 81 -18.04 -7.85 -0.25
C ILE A 81 -19.25 -6.92 -0.37
N LYS A 82 -20.42 -7.44 0.02
CA LYS A 82 -21.66 -6.68 0.19
C LYS A 82 -21.76 -6.23 1.64
N MET A 83 -21.44 -4.96 1.91
CA MET A 83 -21.25 -4.49 3.29
C MET A 83 -22.56 -4.25 4.04
N ASP A 84 -23.69 -4.17 3.33
CA ASP A 84 -25.02 -4.21 3.94
C ASP A 84 -25.29 -5.54 4.66
N MET A 85 -24.61 -6.62 4.26
CA MET A 85 -24.68 -7.92 4.94
C MET A 85 -23.72 -8.02 6.14
N HIS A 86 -22.81 -7.05 6.30
CA HIS A 86 -21.80 -7.03 7.35
C HIS A 86 -21.81 -5.71 8.14
N PRO A 87 -22.94 -5.34 8.78
CA PRO A 87 -23.13 -4.02 9.39
C PRO A 87 -22.21 -3.72 10.57
N SER A 88 -21.62 -4.76 11.19
CA SER A 88 -20.64 -4.63 12.27
C SER A 88 -19.20 -4.49 11.77
N ALA A 89 -18.94 -4.70 10.48
CA ALA A 89 -17.59 -4.61 9.94
C ALA A 89 -17.21 -3.15 9.67
N GLU A 90 -16.03 -2.75 10.14
CA GLU A 90 -15.52 -1.39 9.96
C GLU A 90 -14.78 -1.19 8.64
N ALA A 91 -14.29 -2.28 8.04
CA ALA A 91 -13.53 -2.31 6.79
C ALA A 91 -13.70 -3.69 6.13
N ALA A 92 -13.52 -3.77 4.80
CA ALA A 92 -13.41 -5.05 4.09
C ALA A 92 -12.14 -5.80 4.49
N VAL A 93 -11.06 -5.07 4.77
CA VAL A 93 -9.82 -5.60 5.32
C VAL A 93 -9.40 -4.76 6.52
N THR A 94 -9.28 -5.39 7.69
CA THR A 94 -8.80 -4.76 8.91
C THR A 94 -7.52 -5.44 9.38
N VAL A 95 -6.46 -4.65 9.59
CA VAL A 95 -5.19 -5.08 10.16
C VAL A 95 -4.98 -4.31 11.45
N THR A 96 -5.01 -5.02 12.58
CA THR A 96 -4.86 -4.46 13.91
C THR A 96 -4.01 -5.35 14.81
N GLY A 97 -3.47 -4.77 15.88
CA GLY A 97 -2.69 -5.51 16.88
C GLY A 97 -1.19 -5.41 16.64
N SER A 98 -0.45 -5.25 17.73
CA SER A 98 1.00 -5.10 17.70
C SER A 98 1.68 -6.34 17.10
N GLY A 99 2.52 -6.11 16.09
CA GLY A 99 3.25 -7.19 15.43
C GLY A 99 2.43 -7.96 14.39
N THR A 100 1.16 -7.60 14.18
CA THR A 100 0.33 -8.14 13.10
C THR A 100 0.82 -7.58 11.78
N ASN A 101 1.64 -8.35 11.09
CA ASN A 101 2.09 -8.02 9.74
C ASN A 101 1.32 -8.87 8.76
N ILE A 102 0.68 -8.26 7.78
CA ILE A 102 0.09 -8.96 6.63
C ILE A 102 0.94 -8.71 5.41
N ILE A 103 1.27 -9.79 4.71
CA ILE A 103 1.84 -9.74 3.37
C ILE A 103 0.87 -10.38 2.40
N ALA A 104 0.40 -9.63 1.41
CA ALA A 104 -0.28 -10.17 0.23
C ALA A 104 0.71 -10.24 -0.93
N THR A 105 1.16 -11.45 -1.26
CA THR A 105 2.10 -11.68 -2.38
C THR A 105 1.42 -11.74 -3.74
N LYS A 106 0.10 -11.92 -3.75
CA LYS A 106 -0.75 -11.83 -4.93
C LYS A 106 -1.41 -10.46 -4.98
N LYS A 107 -1.84 -10.04 -6.17
CA LYS A 107 -2.58 -8.79 -6.34
C LYS A 107 -3.90 -8.87 -5.57
N LEU A 108 -4.10 -8.00 -4.59
CA LEU A 108 -5.33 -7.95 -3.81
C LEU A 108 -6.37 -7.12 -4.55
N MET A 109 -7.45 -7.74 -5.02
CA MET A 109 -8.57 -7.08 -5.67
C MET A 109 -9.75 -7.01 -4.70
N VAL A 110 -10.11 -5.82 -4.25
CA VAL A 110 -11.23 -5.63 -3.30
C VAL A 110 -12.34 -4.84 -3.97
N THR A 111 -13.47 -5.50 -4.19
CA THR A 111 -14.71 -4.88 -4.65
C THR A 111 -15.67 -4.77 -3.49
N VAL A 112 -16.13 -3.57 -3.17
CA VAL A 112 -17.16 -3.35 -2.15
C VAL A 112 -18.40 -2.72 -2.76
N THR A 113 -19.57 -3.21 -2.34
CA THR A 113 -20.87 -2.71 -2.79
C THR A 113 -21.80 -2.45 -1.60
N LYS A 114 -22.83 -1.60 -1.82
CA LYS A 114 -23.87 -1.25 -0.84
C LYS A 114 -23.34 -0.79 0.53
N TRP A 115 -22.27 -0.01 0.51
CA TRP A 115 -21.63 0.50 1.71
C TRP A 115 -22.40 1.72 2.26
N SER A 116 -23.02 1.58 3.44
CA SER A 116 -23.66 2.69 4.17
C SER A 116 -22.82 3.22 5.34
N GLY A 117 -21.62 2.68 5.55
CA GLY A 117 -20.72 3.05 6.63
C GLY A 117 -20.18 4.46 6.47
N LYS A 118 -20.76 5.42 7.19
CA LYS A 118 -20.33 6.82 7.18
C LYS A 118 -18.86 6.94 7.58
N ASN A 119 -18.01 7.43 6.67
CA ASN A 119 -16.60 7.74 6.89
C ASN A 119 -15.69 6.53 7.23
N LEU A 120 -16.14 5.31 6.92
CA LEU A 120 -15.34 4.11 7.10
C LEU A 120 -14.49 3.80 5.85
N PRO A 121 -13.27 3.28 6.01
CA PRO A 121 -12.39 2.90 4.91
C PRO A 121 -12.71 1.49 4.35
N VAL A 122 -12.24 1.20 3.13
CA VAL A 122 -12.26 -0.18 2.59
C VAL A 122 -11.19 -1.04 3.27
N ILE A 123 -9.99 -0.48 3.44
CA ILE A 123 -8.86 -1.13 4.09
C ILE A 123 -8.44 -0.28 5.29
N LYS A 124 -8.38 -0.89 6.46
CA LYS A 124 -7.99 -0.23 7.71
C LYS A 124 -6.74 -0.88 8.28
N VAL A 125 -5.73 -0.08 8.59
CA VAL A 125 -4.49 -0.49 9.25
C VAL A 125 -4.34 0.36 10.52
N ASP A 126 -4.33 -0.28 11.68
CA ASP A 126 -4.44 0.39 12.99
C ASP A 126 -3.66 -0.36 14.10
N LYS A 127 -3.46 0.29 15.25
CA LYS A 127 -3.01 -0.30 16.54
C LYS A 127 -1.86 -1.34 16.44
N GLY A 128 -0.74 -1.01 15.82
CA GLY A 128 0.43 -1.88 15.70
C GLY A 128 0.45 -2.81 14.47
N GLY A 129 -0.57 -2.70 13.61
CA GLY A 129 -0.71 -3.48 12.39
C GLY A 129 0.11 -2.95 11.21
N LYS A 130 0.68 -3.85 10.40
CA LYS A 130 1.40 -3.50 9.18
C LYS A 130 0.81 -4.24 7.98
N LEU A 131 0.57 -3.50 6.90
CA LEU A 131 0.11 -4.08 5.64
C LEU A 131 1.17 -3.92 4.54
N ILE A 132 1.58 -5.03 3.94
CA ILE A 132 2.52 -5.10 2.83
C ILE A 132 1.80 -5.74 1.64
N LEU A 133 1.63 -4.96 0.58
CA LEU A 133 0.97 -5.38 -0.67
C LEU A 133 2.05 -5.58 -1.73
N ASP A 134 2.61 -6.79 -1.76
CA ASP A 134 3.73 -7.16 -2.62
C ASP A 134 3.27 -7.47 -4.05
N GLY A 135 2.15 -8.17 -4.19
CA GLY A 135 1.51 -8.38 -5.49
C GLY A 135 0.75 -7.16 -6.03
N GLY A 136 0.72 -6.07 -5.27
CA GLY A 136 -0.06 -4.87 -5.57
C GLY A 136 -1.48 -4.92 -5.02
N VAL A 137 -2.21 -3.85 -5.21
CA VAL A 137 -3.63 -3.74 -4.79
C VAL A 137 -4.45 -3.08 -5.87
N GLU A 138 -5.63 -3.63 -6.11
CA GLU A 138 -6.70 -2.98 -6.85
C GLU A 138 -7.92 -2.88 -5.94
N VAL A 139 -8.28 -1.66 -5.54
CA VAL A 139 -9.55 -1.45 -4.84
C VAL A 139 -10.52 -0.85 -5.84
N ASP A 140 -11.68 -1.47 -5.99
CA ASP A 140 -12.79 -0.99 -6.81
C ASP A 140 -14.03 -0.79 -5.93
N VAL A 141 -14.36 0.45 -5.65
CA VAL A 141 -15.59 0.78 -4.91
C VAL A 141 -16.69 1.04 -5.94
N THR A 142 -17.66 0.12 -6.04
CA THR A 142 -18.71 0.17 -7.07
C THR A 142 -20.12 -0.08 -6.52
N GLY A 143 -21.12 0.38 -7.27
CA GLY A 143 -22.51 -0.05 -7.10
C GLY A 143 -23.46 0.99 -6.50
N ALA A 144 -24.73 0.87 -6.85
CA ALA A 144 -25.81 1.68 -6.30
C ALA A 144 -25.89 1.50 -4.77
N GLY A 145 -25.98 2.60 -4.03
CA GLY A 145 -26.11 2.59 -2.57
C GLY A 145 -24.79 2.68 -1.78
N VAL A 146 -23.64 2.80 -2.44
CA VAL A 146 -22.40 3.25 -1.76
C VAL A 146 -22.57 4.73 -1.42
N THR A 147 -22.80 5.05 -0.16
CA THR A 147 -23.02 6.43 0.31
C THR A 147 -22.20 6.72 1.56
N GLY A 148 -21.59 7.90 1.62
CA GLY A 148 -20.88 8.37 2.81
C GLY A 148 -19.47 7.79 3.01
N MET A 149 -18.94 7.01 2.06
CA MET A 149 -17.52 6.63 2.06
C MET A 149 -16.66 7.87 1.76
N LYS A 150 -15.55 8.02 2.48
CA LYS A 150 -14.61 9.14 2.30
C LYS A 150 -13.17 8.72 2.12
N LYS A 151 -12.84 7.45 2.38
CA LYS A 151 -11.47 6.95 2.44
C LYS A 151 -11.44 5.56 1.81
N VAL A 152 -10.44 5.26 0.99
CA VAL A 152 -10.24 3.88 0.52
C VAL A 152 -9.38 3.13 1.51
N ILE A 153 -8.21 3.68 1.84
CA ILE A 153 -7.30 3.12 2.83
C ILE A 153 -7.13 4.12 3.97
N GLU A 154 -7.24 3.64 5.19
CA GLU A 154 -6.92 4.40 6.39
C GLU A 154 -5.76 3.72 7.12
N VAL A 155 -4.71 4.49 7.40
CA VAL A 155 -3.56 4.08 8.19
C VAL A 155 -3.49 5.01 9.39
N ASN A 156 -3.60 4.46 10.59
CA ASN A 156 -3.60 5.19 11.86
C ASN A 156 -2.73 4.48 12.90
N GLY A 157 -2.27 5.21 13.92
CA GLY A 157 -1.66 4.63 15.12
C GLY A 157 -0.14 4.46 15.05
N GLY A 158 0.53 5.10 14.09
CA GLY A 158 1.99 4.94 13.89
C GLY A 158 2.38 3.77 12.97
N GLU A 159 1.41 3.31 12.18
CA GLU A 159 1.52 2.11 11.38
C GLU A 159 2.14 2.30 10.01
N THR A 160 2.42 1.17 9.35
CA THR A 160 3.07 1.16 8.04
C THR A 160 2.24 0.46 6.98
N LEU A 161 2.04 1.17 5.86
CA LEU A 161 1.53 0.64 4.61
C LEU A 161 2.67 0.60 3.58
N MET A 162 2.98 -0.58 3.06
CA MET A 162 3.98 -0.78 2.01
C MET A 162 3.31 -1.28 0.73
N LEU A 163 3.39 -0.50 -0.34
CA LEU A 163 2.95 -0.86 -1.68
C LEU A 163 4.17 -1.28 -2.50
N MET A 164 4.47 -2.58 -2.53
CA MET A 164 5.65 -3.08 -3.26
C MET A 164 5.32 -3.43 -4.72
N GLY A 165 4.09 -3.88 -4.97
CA GLY A 165 3.55 -4.13 -6.29
C GLY A 165 2.93 -2.90 -6.94
N GLU A 166 2.65 -2.98 -8.25
CA GLU A 166 1.86 -1.95 -8.93
C GLU A 166 0.48 -1.85 -8.29
N SER A 167 0.09 -0.63 -7.92
CA SER A 167 -1.12 -0.41 -7.14
C SER A 167 -2.05 0.54 -7.87
N LYS A 168 -3.32 0.18 -7.93
CA LYS A 168 -4.39 0.97 -8.54
C LYS A 168 -5.51 1.13 -7.53
N ILE A 169 -5.77 2.34 -7.09
CA ILE A 169 -6.90 2.65 -6.23
C ILE A 169 -7.92 3.35 -7.10
N THR A 170 -9.03 2.67 -7.37
CA THR A 170 -10.09 3.18 -8.23
C THR A 170 -11.40 3.25 -7.45
N ILE A 171 -12.09 4.38 -7.60
CA ILE A 171 -13.45 4.55 -7.09
C ILE A 171 -14.33 4.76 -8.31
N LYS A 172 -15.18 3.76 -8.63
CA LYS A 172 -16.09 3.81 -9.78
C LYS A 172 -17.53 3.98 -9.28
N GLY A 173 -18.06 5.17 -9.49
CA GLY A 173 -19.45 5.50 -9.19
C GLY A 173 -19.57 6.69 -8.26
N ASP A 174 -20.80 6.96 -7.84
CA ASP A 174 -21.18 8.14 -7.08
C ASP A 174 -20.70 8.10 -5.63
N GLY A 175 -19.68 7.30 -5.29
CA GLY A 175 -19.28 6.95 -3.92
C GLY A 175 -18.99 8.13 -2.99
N SER A 176 -18.95 9.35 -3.53
CA SER A 176 -18.96 10.61 -2.80
C SER A 176 -20.34 11.04 -2.27
N GLY A 177 -21.44 10.36 -2.62
CA GLY A 177 -22.81 10.74 -2.32
C GLY A 177 -23.07 12.21 -2.65
N GLY A 178 -22.75 12.67 -3.86
CA GLY A 178 -22.91 14.07 -4.27
C GLY A 178 -21.90 15.01 -3.59
N ASN A 179 -20.93 15.52 -4.37
CA ASN A 179 -19.95 16.53 -3.94
C ASN A 179 -19.03 16.16 -2.74
N GLY A 180 -19.04 14.92 -2.26
CA GLY A 180 -18.22 14.50 -1.14
C GLY A 180 -16.73 14.36 -1.49
N LYS A 181 -15.87 14.91 -0.61
CA LYS A 181 -14.42 14.64 -0.61
C LYS A 181 -14.17 13.15 -0.41
N VAL A 182 -13.41 12.54 -1.33
CA VAL A 182 -12.94 11.15 -1.24
C VAL A 182 -11.42 11.09 -1.32
N VAL A 183 -10.83 10.34 -0.40
CA VAL A 183 -9.39 10.20 -0.20
C VAL A 183 -8.95 8.78 -0.57
N GLY A 184 -7.90 8.65 -1.37
CA GLY A 184 -7.29 7.36 -1.65
C GLY A 184 -6.66 6.73 -0.40
N VAL A 185 -5.64 7.39 0.16
CA VAL A 185 -5.01 6.99 1.43
C VAL A 185 -5.12 8.12 2.45
N GLN A 186 -5.80 7.86 3.56
CA GLN A 186 -5.81 8.72 4.73
C GLN A 186 -4.71 8.26 5.70
N MET A 187 -3.81 9.16 6.03
CA MET A 187 -2.80 9.00 7.06
C MET A 187 -3.16 9.90 8.24
N GLY A 188 -2.98 9.35 9.44
CA GLY A 188 -3.17 10.05 10.71
C GLY A 188 -1.88 10.70 11.18
N SER A 189 -1.37 10.22 12.32
CA SER A 189 -0.35 10.91 13.08
C SER A 189 1.11 10.46 12.90
N MET A 190 1.44 9.17 12.93
CA MET A 190 2.83 8.70 12.94
C MET A 190 3.13 7.73 11.79
N GLU A 191 2.27 7.68 10.79
CA GLU A 191 2.25 6.57 9.84
C GLU A 191 3.28 6.74 8.73
N LYS A 192 3.62 5.59 8.15
CA LYS A 192 4.57 5.48 7.04
C LYS A 192 3.89 4.85 5.84
N LEU A 193 3.93 5.55 4.72
CA LEU A 193 3.54 5.05 3.42
C LEU A 193 4.77 4.91 2.54
N VAL A 194 5.07 3.68 2.15
CA VAL A 194 6.20 3.38 1.27
C VAL A 194 5.68 2.83 -0.05
N MET A 195 6.07 3.45 -1.15
CA MET A 195 5.73 3.03 -2.51
C MET A 195 6.99 2.58 -3.25
N MET A 196 7.11 1.30 -3.57
CA MET A 196 8.23 0.79 -4.37
C MET A 196 7.95 0.93 -5.88
N ARG A 197 6.68 0.86 -6.26
CA ARG A 197 6.20 0.92 -7.64
C ARG A 197 5.13 1.99 -7.82
N ASN A 198 4.75 2.22 -9.07
CA ASN A 198 3.79 3.25 -9.41
C ASN A 198 2.42 2.99 -8.76
N VAL A 199 1.80 4.08 -8.32
CA VAL A 199 0.47 4.08 -7.71
C VAL A 199 -0.43 5.00 -8.50
N THR A 200 -1.61 4.51 -8.89
CA THR A 200 -2.62 5.31 -9.59
C THR A 200 -3.87 5.44 -8.74
N PHE A 201 -4.35 6.66 -8.58
CA PHE A 201 -5.62 6.99 -7.94
C PHE A 201 -6.61 7.50 -8.99
N GLU A 202 -7.79 6.89 -9.08
CA GLU A 202 -8.85 7.26 -10.02
C GLU A 202 -10.16 7.48 -9.26
N GLY A 203 -10.89 8.55 -9.58
CA GLY A 203 -12.17 8.86 -8.91
C GLY A 203 -12.03 9.40 -7.47
N VAL A 204 -10.82 9.79 -7.05
CA VAL A 204 -10.56 10.44 -5.75
C VAL A 204 -10.47 11.95 -5.90
N THR A 205 -10.78 12.69 -4.84
CA THR A 205 -10.48 14.13 -4.74
C THR A 205 -9.06 14.39 -4.23
N GLU A 206 -8.54 13.48 -3.40
CA GLU A 206 -7.21 13.56 -2.81
C GLU A 206 -6.56 12.17 -2.92
N GLY A 207 -5.36 12.07 -3.49
CA GLY A 207 -4.64 10.81 -3.59
C GLY A 207 -4.21 10.32 -2.21
N ILE A 208 -3.44 11.16 -1.52
CA ILE A 208 -3.04 10.96 -0.12
C ILE A 208 -3.47 12.18 0.68
N ASN A 209 -4.13 11.97 1.81
CA ASN A 209 -4.38 12.99 2.81
C ASN A 209 -3.61 12.66 4.08
N ILE A 210 -2.73 13.56 4.50
CA ILE A 210 -2.06 13.53 5.80
C ILE A 210 -2.81 14.51 6.69
N ASN A 211 -3.50 14.00 7.71
CA ASN A 211 -4.27 14.82 8.64
C ASN A 211 -3.71 14.74 10.05
N GLY A 212 -3.12 15.86 10.50
CA GLY A 212 -2.80 16.15 11.89
C GLY A 212 -1.75 15.24 12.55
N SER A 213 -0.56 15.80 12.83
CA SER A 213 0.31 15.31 13.91
C SER A 213 1.60 16.11 14.10
N LYS A 214 1.97 16.26 15.38
CA LYS A 214 3.25 16.80 15.83
C LYS A 214 4.45 15.89 15.55
N GLU A 215 4.20 14.66 15.13
CA GLU A 215 5.15 13.56 15.00
C GLU A 215 5.21 13.10 13.54
N GLY A 216 6.41 12.87 13.02
CA GLY A 216 6.71 12.79 11.59
C GLY A 216 5.95 11.72 10.80
N VAL A 217 4.92 12.14 10.05
CA VAL A 217 4.29 11.31 9.00
C VAL A 217 5.22 11.23 7.80
N MET A 218 5.37 10.05 7.20
CA MET A 218 6.28 9.86 6.06
C MET A 218 5.58 9.24 4.85
N VAL A 219 5.70 9.88 3.70
CA VAL A 219 5.34 9.34 2.39
C VAL A 219 6.60 9.27 1.53
N MET A 220 6.96 8.07 1.10
CA MET A 220 8.22 7.85 0.37
C MET A 220 8.01 6.99 -0.86
N GLY A 221 8.52 7.47 -1.99
CA GLY A 221 8.77 6.65 -3.18
C GLY A 221 10.17 6.07 -3.12
N LEU A 222 10.36 4.77 -3.32
CA LEU A 222 11.71 4.18 -3.33
C LEU A 222 12.19 3.78 -4.73
N GLY A 223 11.28 3.54 -5.66
CA GLY A 223 11.58 3.08 -7.02
C GLY A 223 12.30 1.74 -7.05
N MET A 224 12.21 1.03 -8.17
CA MET A 224 13.13 -0.07 -8.48
C MET A 224 14.14 0.43 -9.50
N GLY A 225 15.17 1.15 -9.04
CA GLY A 225 16.25 1.66 -9.89
C GLY A 225 16.49 3.16 -9.75
N LEU A 226 16.99 3.79 -10.82
CA LEU A 226 17.26 5.23 -10.87
C LEU A 226 15.99 6.07 -11.07
N GLU A 227 14.87 5.45 -11.41
CA GLU A 227 13.60 6.12 -11.65
C GLU A 227 12.84 6.37 -10.35
N LYS A 228 12.27 7.58 -10.24
CA LYS A 228 11.39 7.93 -9.11
C LYS A 228 10.07 7.17 -9.22
N THR A 229 9.54 6.70 -8.10
CA THR A 229 8.18 6.16 -8.05
C THR A 229 7.19 7.24 -8.48
N THR A 230 6.31 6.90 -9.43
CA THR A 230 5.28 7.82 -9.93
C THR A 230 3.94 7.57 -9.23
N MET A 231 3.41 8.62 -8.63
CA MET A 231 2.04 8.70 -8.14
C MET A 231 1.19 9.45 -9.19
N THR A 232 0.17 8.80 -9.70
CA THR A 232 -0.76 9.39 -10.67
C THR A 232 -2.11 9.63 -10.02
N VAL A 233 -2.68 10.83 -10.14
CA VAL A 233 -4.06 11.11 -9.73
C VAL A 233 -4.89 11.54 -10.94
N LYS A 234 -5.91 10.74 -11.23
CA LYS A 234 -6.80 10.90 -12.39
C LYS A 234 -8.15 11.44 -11.93
N ASN A 235 -8.21 12.74 -11.72
CA ASN A 235 -9.46 13.48 -11.55
C ASN A 235 -9.20 14.98 -11.73
N SER A 236 -10.16 15.72 -12.28
CA SER A 236 -10.05 17.18 -12.44
C SER A 236 -10.18 17.87 -11.09
N GLY A 237 -9.34 18.88 -10.83
CA GLY A 237 -9.36 19.62 -9.55
C GLY A 237 -8.90 18.80 -8.34
N SER A 238 -8.24 17.66 -8.56
CA SER A 238 -7.76 16.79 -7.49
C SER A 238 -6.42 17.24 -6.91
N VAL A 239 -6.16 16.82 -5.68
CA VAL A 239 -4.87 17.00 -5.02
C VAL A 239 -4.14 15.66 -5.00
N GLY A 240 -2.88 15.64 -5.42
CA GLY A 240 -2.00 14.48 -5.25
C GLY A 240 -1.84 14.16 -3.78
N ILE A 241 -1.09 15.01 -3.08
CA ILE A 241 -0.88 14.90 -1.64
C ILE A 241 -1.42 16.15 -0.96
N LYS A 242 -2.37 15.97 -0.05
CA LYS A 242 -2.85 17.04 0.82
C LYS A 242 -2.29 16.86 2.21
N VAL A 243 -1.67 17.92 2.73
CA VAL A 243 -1.18 17.98 4.11
C VAL A 243 -2.04 19.01 4.83
N GLU A 244 -2.82 18.56 5.81
CA GLU A 244 -3.80 19.39 6.51
C GLU A 244 -3.66 19.26 8.04
N ASP A 245 -3.50 20.38 8.73
CA ASP A 245 -3.55 20.43 10.19
C ASP A 245 -3.93 21.83 10.71
N THR A 246 -4.53 21.88 11.89
CA THR A 246 -4.88 23.12 12.60
C THR A 246 -3.79 23.58 13.60
N GLY A 247 -2.76 22.76 13.81
CA GLY A 247 -1.67 23.01 14.74
C GLY A 247 -0.27 22.96 14.09
N THR A 248 0.53 21.99 14.51
CA THR A 248 1.91 21.79 14.03
C THR A 248 1.96 20.43 13.36
N ILE A 249 2.38 20.42 12.09
CA ILE A 249 2.52 19.21 11.30
C ILE A 249 3.98 18.95 10.94
N ASP A 250 4.45 17.74 11.24
CA ASP A 250 5.70 17.22 10.70
C ASP A 250 5.36 16.13 9.67
N ALA A 251 5.49 16.48 8.40
CA ALA A 251 5.20 15.56 7.29
C ALA A 251 6.34 15.61 6.29
N THR A 252 6.89 14.44 5.98
CA THR A 252 7.97 14.27 5.01
C THR A 252 7.44 13.54 3.79
N VAL A 253 7.50 14.21 2.64
CA VAL A 253 7.23 13.60 1.33
C VAL A 253 8.52 13.61 0.54
N MET A 254 9.01 12.45 0.11
CA MET A 254 10.25 12.41 -0.66
C MET A 254 10.27 11.34 -1.74
N ARG A 255 11.14 11.56 -2.73
CA ARG A 255 11.47 10.62 -3.82
C ARG A 255 10.25 10.16 -4.65
N LEU A 256 9.24 11.03 -4.76
CA LEU A 256 8.06 10.82 -5.59
C LEU A 256 8.06 11.74 -6.81
N LYS A 257 7.49 11.24 -7.91
CA LYS A 257 7.00 12.04 -9.03
C LYS A 257 5.49 12.04 -8.97
N ILE A 258 4.86 13.20 -8.85
CA ILE A 258 3.39 13.32 -8.79
C ILE A 258 2.89 13.83 -10.13
N VAL A 259 1.97 13.10 -10.75
CA VAL A 259 1.40 13.42 -12.07
C VAL A 259 -0.11 13.51 -11.95
N GLY A 260 -0.68 14.66 -12.29
CA GLY A 260 -2.11 14.79 -12.54
C GLY A 260 -2.39 14.46 -14.01
N SER A 261 -3.43 13.67 -14.30
CA SER A 261 -3.80 13.34 -15.69
C SER A 261 -5.26 13.65 -16.02
N GLY A 262 -5.86 14.64 -15.34
CA GLY A 262 -7.20 15.14 -15.63
C GLY A 262 -7.19 16.22 -16.72
N THR A 263 -8.28 16.33 -17.48
CA THR A 263 -8.46 17.34 -18.54
C THR A 263 -8.88 18.73 -18.02
N GLY A 264 -9.16 18.86 -16.72
CA GLY A 264 -9.58 20.11 -16.08
C GLY A 264 -8.44 20.91 -15.44
N SER A 265 -8.62 22.22 -15.35
CA SER A 265 -7.75 23.12 -14.58
C SER A 265 -7.92 22.91 -13.07
N GLY A 266 -6.88 23.22 -12.29
CA GLY A 266 -6.96 23.28 -10.82
C GLY A 266 -6.43 22.08 -10.05
N SER A 267 -5.92 21.03 -10.72
CA SER A 267 -5.26 19.93 -10.02
C SER A 267 -3.94 20.39 -9.39
N LYS A 268 -3.68 19.96 -8.16
CA LYS A 268 -2.48 20.29 -7.39
C LYS A 268 -1.66 19.03 -7.19
N GLY A 269 -0.36 19.08 -7.44
CA GLY A 269 0.53 17.98 -7.07
C GLY A 269 0.56 17.79 -5.55
N VAL A 270 0.82 18.89 -4.84
CA VAL A 270 0.77 18.94 -3.38
C VAL A 270 0.02 20.18 -2.92
N GLU A 271 -0.81 20.06 -1.89
CA GLU A 271 -1.51 21.17 -1.25
C GLU A 271 -1.29 21.15 0.26
N PHE A 272 -0.95 22.31 0.83
CA PHE A 272 -0.95 22.54 2.27
C PHE A 272 -2.17 23.33 2.68
N LYS A 273 -2.85 22.87 3.73
CA LYS A 273 -3.87 23.64 4.42
C LYS A 273 -3.59 23.63 5.91
N GLY A 274 -3.25 24.78 6.46
CA GLY A 274 -3.08 24.90 7.90
C GLY A 274 -2.82 26.32 8.33
N THR A 275 -3.03 26.57 9.61
CA THR A 275 -2.76 27.86 10.27
C THR A 275 -1.36 27.91 10.90
N GLY A 276 -0.64 26.78 10.88
CA GLY A 276 0.69 26.63 11.47
C GLY A 276 1.81 27.35 10.71
N LYS A 277 2.84 27.77 11.44
CA LYS A 277 4.00 28.52 10.92
C LYS A 277 5.19 27.58 10.69
N GLY A 278 5.25 26.88 9.55
CA GLY A 278 6.46 26.20 9.11
C GLY A 278 6.23 24.83 8.47
N GLY A 279 6.73 24.67 7.26
CA GLY A 279 6.93 23.38 6.60
C GLY A 279 8.28 23.39 5.88
N ARG A 280 9.05 22.30 5.97
CA ARG A 280 10.34 22.14 5.30
C ARG A 280 10.21 21.08 4.20
N TRP A 281 10.60 21.43 2.98
CA TRP A 281 10.61 20.53 1.82
C TRP A 281 12.06 20.20 1.44
N CYS A 282 12.34 18.92 1.18
CA CYS A 282 13.63 18.43 0.66
C CYS A 282 13.41 17.42 -0.46
#